data_AF-A0A1Q1MMN7-F1
#
_entry.id   AF-A0A1Q1MMN7-F1
#
_cell.length_a   1.000
_cell.length_b   1.000
_cell.length_c   1.000
_cell.angle_alpha   90.00
_cell.angle_beta   90.00
_cell.angle_gamma   90.00
#
_symmetry.space_group_name_H-M   'P 1'
#
loop_
_entity.id
_entity.type
_entity.pdbx_description
1 polymer ?
#
loop_
_entity_poly.entity_id
_entity_poly.type
_entity_poly.pdbx_seq_one_letter_code
_entity_poly.pdbx_strand_id
1 'polypeptide(L)'
;MIYAISLFCVLLQRHSLLGLLLSFEVISLVMCLSFVCSFESMQGVVSFVLVFLCFEVCVMSVCLSLMVSFVKGVGSDYVGVSVFSGDF
;
A
#
# COMPACT_ATOMS: atom_id res chain seq x y z
N MET A 1 2.04 -16.10 9.11
CA MET A 1 1.72 -16.63 7.77
C MET A 1 0.94 -15.64 6.90
N ILE A 2 -0.09 -14.95 7.42
CA ILE A 2 -0.87 -13.93 6.67
C ILE A 2 0.01 -12.83 6.02
N TYR A 3 1.01 -12.31 6.73
CA TYR A 3 1.92 -11.30 6.17
C TYR A 3 2.69 -11.78 4.94
N ALA A 4 3.23 -12.99 4.98
CA ALA A 4 4.03 -13.54 3.89
C ALA A 4 3.17 -13.81 2.64
N ILE A 5 1.94 -14.27 2.81
CA ILE A 5 0.99 -14.52 1.71
C ILE A 5 0.53 -13.19 1.10
N SER A 6 0.27 -12.18 1.93
CA SER A 6 -0.03 -10.82 1.46
C SER A 6 1.13 -10.28 0.64
N LEU A 7 2.37 -10.38 1.15
CA LEU A 7 3.59 -9.89 0.50
C LEU A 7 3.89 -10.62 -0.83
N PHE A 8 3.67 -11.93 -0.90
CA PHE A 8 3.80 -12.72 -2.13
C PHE A 8 2.73 -12.37 -3.18
N CYS A 9 1.48 -12.10 -2.76
CA CYS A 9 0.44 -11.60 -3.66
C CYS A 9 0.76 -10.21 -4.22
N VAL A 10 1.31 -9.30 -3.40
CA VAL A 10 1.76 -7.96 -3.85
C VAL A 10 2.81 -8.07 -4.97
N LEU A 11 3.73 -9.01 -4.84
CA LEU A 11 4.84 -9.19 -5.78
C LEU A 11 4.41 -9.88 -7.09
N LEU A 12 3.35 -10.69 -7.07
CA LEU A 12 2.78 -11.33 -8.26
C LEU A 12 1.84 -10.41 -9.05
N GLN A 13 1.18 -9.46 -8.37
CA GLN A 13 0.27 -8.49 -8.98
C GLN A 13 0.99 -7.22 -9.47
N ARG A 14 2.18 -7.37 -10.07
CA ARG A 14 3.02 -6.28 -10.61
C ARG A 14 2.36 -5.44 -11.72
N HIS A 15 1.12 -5.75 -12.08
CA HIS A 15 0.39 -5.16 -13.19
C HIS A 15 -0.60 -4.06 -12.78
N SER A 16 -0.93 -3.91 -11.49
CA SER A 16 -1.86 -2.86 -11.05
C SER A 16 -1.38 -2.20 -9.77
N LEU A 17 -0.99 -0.92 -9.87
CA LEU A 17 -0.55 -0.08 -8.75
C LEU A 17 -1.60 -0.01 -7.63
N LEU A 18 -2.89 -0.15 -7.97
CA LEU A 18 -3.99 -0.24 -7.00
C LEU A 18 -3.88 -1.48 -6.10
N GLY A 19 -3.45 -2.62 -6.65
CA GLY A 19 -3.27 -3.84 -5.86
C GLY A 19 -2.18 -3.67 -4.80
N LEU A 20 -1.12 -2.92 -5.13
CA LEU A 20 -0.05 -2.60 -4.19
C LEU A 20 -0.53 -1.64 -3.09
N LEU A 21 -1.25 -0.57 -3.46
CA LEU A 21 -1.88 0.35 -2.49
C LEU A 21 -2.79 -0.41 -1.49
N LEU A 22 -3.71 -1.22 -2.00
CA LEU A 22 -4.66 -1.94 -1.15
C LEU A 22 -3.96 -2.95 -0.24
N SER A 23 -2.90 -3.60 -0.73
CA SER A 23 -2.10 -4.51 0.10
C SER A 23 -1.34 -3.78 1.21
N PHE A 24 -0.88 -2.54 0.97
CA PHE A 24 -0.21 -1.72 1.97
C PHE A 24 -1.18 -1.36 3.11
N GLU A 25 -2.42 -1.01 2.78
CA GLU A 25 -3.47 -0.73 3.76
C GLU A 25 -3.81 -1.97 4.60
N VAL A 26 -3.97 -3.13 3.98
CA VAL A 26 -4.22 -4.39 4.71
C VAL A 26 -3.05 -4.74 5.64
N ILE A 27 -1.80 -4.56 5.20
CA ILE A 27 -0.61 -4.83 6.03
C ILE A 27 -0.58 -3.91 7.25
N SER A 28 -0.82 -2.60 7.08
CA SER A 28 -0.79 -1.66 8.20
C SER A 28 -1.96 -1.85 9.16
N LEU A 29 -3.17 -2.15 8.67
CA LEU A 29 -4.30 -2.49 9.53
C LEU A 29 -4.06 -3.75 10.35
N VAL A 30 -3.48 -4.81 9.76
CA VAL A 30 -3.15 -6.02 10.52
C VAL A 30 -2.08 -5.74 11.57
N MET A 31 -1.11 -4.86 11.30
CA MET A 31 -0.11 -4.46 12.31
C MET A 31 -0.75 -3.67 13.44
N CYS A 32 -1.64 -2.73 13.08
CA CYS A 32 -2.39 -1.92 14.03
C CYS A 32 -3.26 -2.79 14.95
N LEU A 33 -4.04 -3.72 14.39
CA LEU A 33 -4.87 -4.66 15.17
C LEU A 33 -4.03 -5.57 16.06
N SER A 34 -2.91 -6.09 15.54
CA SER A 34 -1.99 -6.91 16.33
C SER A 34 -1.42 -6.14 17.51
N PHE A 35 -1.10 -4.86 17.30
CA PHE A 35 -0.61 -3.95 18.33
C PHE A 35 -1.70 -3.65 19.38
N VAL A 36 -2.93 -3.30 18.96
CA VAL A 36 -4.05 -3.07 19.87
C VAL A 36 -4.33 -4.30 20.73
N CYS A 37 -4.44 -5.49 20.12
CA CYS A 37 -4.66 -6.74 20.84
C CYS A 37 -3.53 -7.07 21.83
N SER A 38 -2.28 -6.71 21.53
CA SER A 38 -1.14 -6.97 22.42
C SER A 38 -1.05 -5.99 23.58
N PHE A 39 -1.62 -4.79 23.43
CA PHE A 39 -1.51 -3.68 24.38
C PHE A 39 -2.83 -3.30 25.07
N GLU A 40 -3.87 -4.14 24.99
CA GLU A 40 -5.18 -3.86 25.59
C GLU A 40 -5.13 -3.50 27.09
N SER A 41 -4.07 -3.91 27.82
CA SER A 41 -3.93 -3.59 29.24
C SER A 41 -3.41 -2.17 29.53
N MET A 42 -2.93 -1.42 28.54
CA MET A 42 -2.28 -0.12 28.73
C MET A 42 -3.20 1.00 28.23
N GLN A 43 -3.87 1.70 29.13
CA GLN A 43 -4.88 2.73 28.81
C GLN A 43 -4.37 3.90 27.92
N GLY A 44 -3.05 4.06 27.78
CA GLY A 44 -2.42 5.13 27.00
C GLY A 44 -2.18 4.83 25.50
N VAL A 45 -2.33 3.58 25.03
CA VAL A 45 -1.99 3.24 23.62
C VAL A 45 -3.00 3.75 22.59
N VAL A 46 -4.23 4.11 22.99
CA VAL A 46 -5.27 4.54 22.04
C VAL A 46 -4.88 5.82 21.29
N SER A 47 -4.29 6.79 21.98
CA SER A 47 -3.83 8.04 21.35
C SER A 47 -2.72 7.77 20.32
N PHE A 48 -1.81 6.86 20.64
CA PHE A 48 -0.71 6.48 19.77
C PHE A 48 -1.21 5.76 18.50
N VAL A 49 -2.22 4.90 18.65
CA VAL A 49 -2.87 4.20 17.54
C VAL A 49 -3.55 5.16 16.57
N LEU A 50 -4.26 6.18 17.09
CA LEU A 50 -4.91 7.19 16.23
C LEU A 50 -3.90 8.02 15.43
N VAL A 51 -2.77 8.39 16.04
CA VAL A 51 -1.70 9.12 15.33
C VAL A 51 -1.06 8.24 14.25
N PHE A 52 -0.84 6.95 14.54
CA PHE A 52 -0.31 6.00 13.57
C PHE A 52 -1.27 5.81 12.38
N LEU A 53 -2.56 5.61 12.65
CA LEU A 53 -3.59 5.52 11.60
C LEU A 53 -3.66 6.80 10.77
N CYS A 54 -3.57 7.97 11.40
CA CYS A 54 -3.54 9.25 10.68
C CYS A 54 -2.36 9.33 9.69
N PHE A 55 -1.18 8.89 10.11
CA PHE A 55 0.00 8.87 9.24
C PHE A 55 -0.15 7.87 8.08
N GLU A 56 -0.76 6.71 8.33
CA GLU A 56 -1.07 5.71 7.30
C GLU A 56 -1.95 6.29 6.19
N VAL A 57 -3.10 6.90 6.52
CA VAL A 57 -3.98 7.51 5.50
C VAL A 57 -3.29 8.66 4.76
N CYS A 58 -2.40 9.40 5.42
CA CYS A 58 -1.60 10.45 4.77
C CYS A 58 -0.67 9.85 3.70
N VAL A 59 0.06 8.78 4.03
CA VAL A 59 0.94 8.09 3.08
C VAL A 59 0.13 7.52 1.92
N MET A 60 -1.04 6.91 2.20
CA MET A 60 -1.93 6.38 1.18
C MET A 60 -2.43 7.45 0.21
N SER A 61 -2.80 8.62 0.72
CA SER A 61 -3.22 9.77 -0.11
C SER A 61 -2.12 10.23 -1.05
N VAL A 62 -0.87 10.32 -0.56
CA VAL A 62 0.29 10.67 -1.39
C VAL A 62 0.54 9.61 -2.46
N CYS A 63 0.53 8.32 -2.11
CA CYS A 63 0.72 7.23 -3.07
C CYS A 63 -0.39 7.21 -4.14
N LEU A 64 -1.63 7.50 -3.77
CA LEU A 64 -2.75 7.58 -4.71
C LEU A 64 -2.61 8.79 -5.65
N SER A 65 -2.17 9.95 -5.13
CA SER A 65 -1.85 11.13 -5.95
C SER A 65 -0.70 10.86 -6.95
N LEU A 66 0.34 10.15 -6.51
CA LEU A 66 1.43 9.70 -7.39
C LEU A 66 0.93 8.71 -8.44
N MET A 67 0.04 7.78 -8.08
CA MET A 67 -0.58 6.86 -9.04
C MET A 67 -1.36 7.62 -10.13
N VAL A 68 -2.21 8.58 -9.75
CA VAL A 68 -2.95 9.40 -10.71
C VAL A 68 -2.01 10.18 -11.62
N SER A 69 -0.91 10.69 -11.08
CA SER A 69 0.12 11.40 -11.85
C SER A 69 0.86 10.47 -12.81
N PHE A 70 1.13 9.24 -12.40
CA PHE A 70 1.76 8.20 -13.23
C PHE A 70 0.86 7.76 -14.39
N VAL A 71 -0.43 7.51 -14.12
CA VAL A 71 -1.44 7.18 -15.14
C VAL A 71 -1.58 8.32 -16.16
N LYS A 72 -1.57 9.59 -15.69
CA LYS A 72 -1.61 10.77 -16.58
C LYS A 72 -0.35 10.94 -17.43
N GLY A 73 0.82 10.56 -16.93
CA GLY A 73 2.11 10.73 -17.63
C GLY A 73 2.43 9.61 -18.63
N VAL A 74 2.05 8.37 -18.32
CA VAL A 74 2.38 7.19 -19.14
C VAL A 74 1.28 6.88 -20.17
N GLY A 75 0.07 7.44 -20.01
CA GLY A 75 -1.03 7.26 -20.96
C GLY A 75 -1.62 5.84 -21.01
N SER A 76 -1.03 4.90 -20.27
CA SER A 76 -1.47 3.52 -20.14
C SER A 76 -0.87 2.89 -18.87
N ASP A 77 -1.70 2.21 -18.07
CA ASP A 77 -1.33 1.51 -16.82
C ASP A 77 -0.49 0.23 -17.06
N TYR A 78 0.15 0.11 -18.23
CA TYR A 78 0.94 -1.04 -18.65
C TYR A 78 2.41 -0.64 -18.77
N VAL A 79 3.21 -0.97 -17.75
CA VAL A 79 4.69 -0.86 -17.73
C VAL A 79 5.36 -1.78 -18.80
N GLY A 80 4.57 -2.46 -19.63
CA GLY A 80 5.05 -3.43 -20.63
C GLY A 80 5.26 -2.91 -22.06
N VAL A 81 4.87 -1.68 -22.41
CA VAL A 81 4.91 -1.20 -23.81
C VAL A 81 5.78 0.05 -23.99
N SER A 82 6.95 0.10 -23.35
CA SER A 82 7.93 1.16 -23.62
C SER A 82 9.35 0.65 -23.86
N VAL A 83 9.55 -0.67 -23.93
CA VAL A 83 10.87 -1.27 -24.26
C VAL A 83 10.91 -1.87 -25.68
N PHE A 84 9.81 -1.87 -26.45
CA PHE A 84 9.75 -2.58 -27.74
C PHE A 84 9.38 -1.76 -28.98
N SER A 85 9.53 -0.42 -28.96
CA SER A 85 9.24 0.39 -30.16
C SER A 85 10.29 1.45 -30.41
N GLY A 86 11.56 1.03 -30.43
CA GLY A 86 12.72 1.85 -30.78
C GLY A 86 13.63 1.25 -31.86
N ASP A 87 13.20 0.16 -32.52
CA ASP A 87 13.95 -0.47 -33.61
C ASP A 87 12.98 -0.91 -34.72
N PHE A 88 12.56 0.01 -35.60
CA PHE A 88 12.23 -0.22 -37.01
C PHE A 88 12.24 1.11 -37.77
#